data_AF-A0A357CMS5-F1
#
_entry.id   AF-A0A357CMS5-F1
#
_cell.length_a   1.000
_cell.length_b   1.000
_cell.length_c   1.000
_cell.angle_alpha   90.00
_cell.angle_beta   90.00
_cell.angle_gamma   90.00
#
_symmetry.space_group_name_H-M   'P 1'
#
loop_
_entity.id
_entity.type
_entity.pdbx_description
1 polymer ?
#
loop_
_entity_poly.entity_id
_entity_poly.type
_entity_poly.pdbx_seq_one_letter_code
_entity_poly.pdbx_strand_id
1 'polypeptide(L)'
;MKQKQQTGALATILKGDTRVATNVTLENGVRALGTKAAPEVANTVLINGQDFVGEADVVGVQFLTRYTPLRDANGKVIGMWFVGIEMDRVNQVINRLDNSFGIIAIGCIIMGIFTALFFTNSILKPIPHLLSHSIKLPRAI
;
A
#
# COMPACT_ATOMS: atom_id res chain seq x y z
N MET A 1 -17.82 6.43 15.51
CA MET A 1 -16.47 6.74 15.02
C MET A 1 -16.02 5.69 13.99
N LYS A 2 -16.40 5.86 12.72
CA LYS A 2 -16.27 4.85 11.62
C LYS A 2 -14.96 4.94 10.80
N GLN A 3 -14.15 5.99 10.94
CA GLN A 3 -13.05 6.25 9.99
C GLN A 3 -11.85 5.28 10.07
N LYS A 4 -11.40 4.88 11.28
CA LYS A 4 -10.27 3.92 11.42
C LYS A 4 -10.55 2.57 10.74
N GLN A 5 -11.82 2.16 10.70
CA GLN A 5 -12.26 0.90 10.09
C GLN A 5 -12.38 0.96 8.56
N GLN A 6 -12.58 2.14 7.98
CA GLN A 6 -12.81 2.26 6.53
C GLN A 6 -11.57 2.68 5.74
N THR A 7 -10.70 3.54 6.30
CA THR A 7 -9.52 4.06 5.57
C THR A 7 -8.19 3.62 6.16
N GLY A 8 -8.17 3.14 7.41
CA GLY A 8 -6.92 2.87 8.12
C GLY A 8 -6.13 4.11 8.54
N ALA A 9 -6.61 5.30 8.19
CA ALA A 9 -6.02 6.57 8.57
C ALA A 9 -6.43 6.95 10.01
N LEU A 10 -5.47 7.51 10.74
CA LEU A 10 -5.66 8.13 12.03
C LEU A 10 -5.90 9.62 11.86
N ALA A 11 -6.68 10.18 12.77
CA ALA A 11 -7.10 11.57 12.75
C ALA A 11 -7.00 12.17 14.15
N THR A 12 -6.53 13.41 14.21
CA THR A 12 -6.29 14.14 15.45
C THR A 12 -6.66 15.61 15.27
N ILE A 13 -7.22 16.21 16.31
CA ILE A 13 -7.39 17.66 16.43
C ILE A 13 -6.44 18.14 17.52
N LEU A 14 -5.70 19.19 17.21
CA LEU A 14 -4.77 19.87 18.11
C LEU A 14 -5.23 21.30 18.36
N LYS A 15 -5.22 21.71 19.63
CA LYS A 15 -5.36 23.12 20.04
C LYS A 15 -3.96 23.68 20.22
N GLY A 16 -3.59 24.68 19.41
CA GLY A 16 -2.19 25.00 19.19
C GLY A 16 -1.42 23.76 18.73
N ASP A 17 -0.38 23.40 19.48
CA ASP A 17 0.47 22.23 19.23
C ASP A 17 0.03 20.96 19.97
N THR A 18 -1.04 21.03 20.78
CA THR A 18 -1.38 20.00 21.77
C THR A 18 -2.61 19.20 21.36
N ARG A 19 -2.52 17.86 21.38
CA ARG A 19 -3.61 16.95 20.99
C ARG A 19 -4.77 17.00 21.99
N VAL A 20 -5.95 17.40 21.52
CA VAL A 20 -7.20 17.49 22.33
C VAL A 20 -8.23 16.42 21.98
N ALA A 21 -8.19 15.89 20.76
CA ALA A 21 -9.00 14.75 20.35
C ALA A 21 -8.21 13.90 19.37
N THR A 22 -8.04 12.61 19.64
CA THR A 22 -7.23 11.72 18.80
C THR A 22 -7.73 10.29 18.83
N ASN A 23 -7.53 9.57 17.74
CA ASN A 23 -7.61 8.10 17.68
C ASN A 23 -6.23 7.42 17.59
N VAL A 24 -5.15 8.20 17.71
CA VAL A 24 -3.77 7.72 17.90
C VAL A 24 -3.64 7.18 19.31
N THR A 25 -3.05 6.00 19.43
CA THR A 25 -2.78 5.32 20.68
C THR A 25 -1.28 5.24 20.91
N LEU A 26 -0.87 5.42 22.16
CA LEU A 26 0.47 5.15 22.65
C LEU A 26 0.73 3.63 22.64
N GLU A 27 1.98 3.23 22.88
CA GLU A 27 2.38 1.81 23.02
C GLU A 27 1.57 1.07 24.09
N ASN A 28 1.17 1.76 25.17
CA ASN A 28 0.34 1.20 26.24
C ASN A 28 -1.17 1.10 25.89
N GLY A 29 -1.56 1.42 24.65
CA GLY A 29 -2.94 1.37 24.16
C GLY A 29 -3.82 2.57 24.57
N VAL A 30 -3.31 3.50 25.38
CA VAL A 30 -4.04 4.71 25.79
C VAL A 30 -3.98 5.75 24.66
N ARG A 31 -5.03 6.56 24.49
CA ARG A 31 -5.04 7.65 23.51
C ARG A 31 -3.94 8.65 23.80
N ALA A 32 -3.25 9.11 22.77
CA ALA A 32 -2.16 10.09 22.86
C ALA A 32 -2.62 11.54 23.13
N LEU A 33 -3.58 11.72 24.03
CA LEU A 33 -4.09 13.03 24.45
C LEU A 33 -3.03 13.82 25.22
N GLY A 34 -3.01 15.14 25.06
CA GLY A 34 -2.08 16.03 25.77
C GLY A 34 -0.64 16.02 25.23
N THR A 35 -0.31 15.14 24.29
CA THR A 35 0.99 15.14 23.61
C THR A 35 1.08 16.27 22.58
N LYS A 36 2.31 16.69 22.26
CA LYS A 36 2.57 17.78 21.30
C LYS A 36 2.90 17.26 19.90
N ALA A 37 2.64 18.08 18.89
CA ALA A 37 3.17 17.87 17.54
C ALA A 37 4.68 18.15 17.50
N ALA A 38 5.37 17.62 16.48
CA ALA A 38 6.77 17.91 16.24
C ALA A 38 6.98 19.43 16.01
N PRO A 39 8.11 20.00 16.48
CA PRO A 39 8.37 21.45 16.35
C PRO A 39 8.31 21.97 14.92
N GLU A 40 8.81 21.20 13.95
CA GLU A 40 8.78 21.56 12.52
C GLU A 40 7.35 21.69 11.99
N VAL A 41 6.47 20.76 12.37
CA VAL A 41 5.05 20.79 12.01
C VAL A 41 4.38 21.98 12.67
N ALA A 42 4.64 22.21 13.97
CA ALA A 42 4.07 23.35 14.69
C ALA A 42 4.50 24.68 14.06
N ASN A 43 5.77 24.83 13.67
CA ASN A 43 6.26 26.03 12.99
C ASN A 43 5.59 26.23 11.63
N THR A 44 5.56 25.20 10.80
CA THR A 44 4.95 25.28 9.45
C THR A 44 3.45 25.60 9.52
N VAL A 45 2.74 24.96 10.45
CA VAL A 45 1.27 25.03 10.46
C VAL A 45 0.75 26.18 11.33
N LEU A 46 1.29 26.35 12.54
CA LEU A 46 0.78 27.35 13.48
C LEU A 46 1.40 28.74 13.26
N ILE A 47 2.68 28.80 12.89
CA ILE A 47 3.40 30.07 12.69
C ILE A 47 3.23 30.52 11.25
N ASN A 48 3.59 29.69 10.27
CA ASN A 48 3.51 30.09 8.85
C ASN A 48 2.08 29.99 8.31
N GLY A 49 1.16 29.30 9.01
CA GLY A 49 -0.23 29.14 8.58
C GLY A 49 -0.38 28.31 7.31
N GLN A 50 0.58 27.42 7.04
CA GLN A 50 0.63 26.59 5.83
C GLN A 50 0.31 25.13 6.15
N ASP A 51 -0.13 24.38 5.14
CA ASP A 51 -0.26 22.93 5.28
C ASP A 51 1.12 22.28 5.37
N PHE A 52 1.26 21.30 6.26
CA PHE A 52 2.40 20.39 6.27
C PHE A 52 1.97 19.06 5.66
N VAL A 53 2.69 18.59 4.65
CA VAL A 53 2.48 17.27 4.02
C VAL A 53 3.83 16.58 3.96
N GLY A 54 3.91 15.40 4.57
CA GLY A 54 5.17 14.67 4.64
C GLY A 54 5.21 13.71 5.81
N GLU A 55 6.38 13.14 6.02
CA GLU A 55 6.57 12.24 7.13
C GLU A 55 6.80 13.01 8.43
N ALA A 56 6.22 12.52 9.53
CA ALA A 56 6.41 13.09 10.84
C ALA A 56 6.37 12.01 11.92
N ASP A 57 7.18 12.22 12.96
CA ASP A 57 7.07 11.45 14.20
C ASP A 57 5.77 11.82 14.93
N VAL A 58 4.95 10.82 15.17
CA VAL A 58 3.73 10.91 15.97
C VAL A 58 3.86 9.96 17.14
N VAL A 59 4.50 10.47 18.20
CA VAL A 59 4.65 9.79 19.49
C VAL A 59 5.55 8.55 19.40
N GLY A 60 6.69 8.70 18.73
CA GLY A 60 7.70 7.65 18.56
C GLY A 60 7.47 6.73 17.36
N VAL A 61 6.44 7.00 16.56
CA VAL A 61 6.11 6.21 15.37
C VAL A 61 6.12 7.12 14.14
N GLN A 62 6.73 6.64 13.05
CA GLN A 62 6.77 7.35 11.78
C GLN A 62 5.42 7.24 11.05
N PHE A 63 4.83 8.38 10.73
CA PHE A 63 3.62 8.45 9.93
C PHE A 63 3.88 9.22 8.65
N LEU A 64 3.17 8.86 7.57
CA LEU A 64 2.93 9.77 6.46
C LEU A 64 1.70 10.62 6.81
N THR A 65 1.87 11.95 6.80
CA THR A 65 0.93 12.86 7.46
C THR A 65 0.54 14.06 6.61
N ARG A 66 -0.62 14.61 6.94
CA ARG A 66 -1.02 15.96 6.55
C ARG A 66 -1.57 16.70 7.76
N TYR A 67 -1.06 17.91 7.98
CA TYR A 67 -1.57 18.86 8.94
C TYR A 67 -2.06 20.11 8.22
N THR A 68 -3.23 20.63 8.60
CA THR A 68 -3.79 21.89 8.07
C THR A 68 -4.14 22.79 9.24
N PRO A 69 -3.91 24.11 9.13
CA PRO A 69 -4.23 25.06 10.18
C PRO A 69 -5.75 25.16 10.38
N LEU A 70 -6.17 25.12 11.65
CA LEU A 70 -7.53 25.48 12.06
C LEU A 70 -7.56 26.96 12.39
N ARG A 71 -8.41 27.70 11.70
CA ARG A 71 -8.54 29.16 11.86
C ARG A 71 -9.84 29.52 12.57
N ASP A 72 -9.80 30.56 13.40
CA ASP A 72 -11.01 31.15 13.98
C ASP A 72 -11.73 32.07 12.98
N ALA A 73 -12.84 32.67 13.41
CA ALA A 73 -13.63 33.61 12.59
C ALA A 73 -12.85 34.86 12.15
N ASN A 74 -11.75 35.20 12.84
CA ASN A 74 -10.89 36.34 12.52
C ASN A 74 -9.68 35.92 11.63
N GLY A 75 -9.61 34.65 11.21
CA GLY A 75 -8.53 34.11 10.39
C GLY A 75 -7.26 33.73 11.16
N LYS A 76 -7.26 33.88 12.49
CA LYS A 76 -6.11 33.51 13.35
C LYS A 76 -6.03 32.00 13.46
N VAL A 77 -4.82 31.45 13.32
CA VAL A 77 -4.57 30.02 13.54
C VAL A 77 -4.68 29.71 15.04
N ILE A 78 -5.64 28.86 15.40
CA ILE A 78 -5.93 28.45 16.79
C ILE A 78 -5.50 27.01 17.10
N GLY A 79 -5.07 26.28 16.07
CA GLY A 79 -4.67 24.89 16.17
C GLY A 79 -4.50 24.28 14.80
N MET A 80 -4.58 22.96 14.73
CA MET A 80 -4.44 22.22 13.49
C MET A 80 -5.18 20.89 13.58
N TRP A 81 -5.68 20.42 12.44
CA TRP A 81 -6.13 19.04 12.32
C TRP A 81 -5.04 18.20 11.65
N PHE A 82 -5.07 16.90 11.90
CA PHE A 82 -4.09 15.93 11.44
C PHE A 82 -4.82 14.75 10.86
N VAL A 83 -4.31 14.26 9.74
CA VAL A 83 -4.59 12.91 9.23
C VAL A 83 -3.28 12.22 8.88
N GLY A 84 -3.18 10.93 9.15
CA GLY A 84 -1.96 10.18 8.82
C GLY A 84 -2.15 8.68 8.82
N ILE A 85 -1.23 7.99 8.16
CA ILE A 85 -1.15 6.53 8.10
C ILE A 85 0.26 6.12 8.58
N GLU A 86 0.32 5.10 9.43
CA GLU A 86 1.59 4.53 9.89
C GLU A 86 2.42 4.04 8.70
N MET A 87 3.70 4.39 8.66
CA MET A 87 4.58 4.04 7.54
C MET A 87 4.71 2.52 7.36
N ASP A 88 4.72 1.77 8.48
CA ASP A 88 4.71 0.31 8.46
C ASP A 88 3.49 -0.27 7.74
N ARG A 89 2.33 0.37 7.89
CA ARG A 89 1.11 -0.06 7.20
C ARG A 89 1.21 0.22 5.70
N VAL A 90 1.81 1.34 5.31
CA VAL A 90 2.09 1.65 3.90
C VAL A 90 3.02 0.59 3.31
N ASN A 91 4.12 0.28 4.01
CA ASN A 91 5.09 -0.73 3.59
C ASN A 91 4.49 -2.13 3.50
N GLN A 92 3.62 -2.51 4.43
CA GLN A 92 2.90 -3.79 4.36
C GLN A 92 2.00 -3.91 3.14
N VAL A 93 1.34 -2.81 2.73
CA VAL A 93 0.53 -2.80 1.51
C VAL A 93 1.42 -2.97 0.28
N ILE A 94 2.56 -2.26 0.23
CA ILE A 94 3.54 -2.38 -0.87
C ILE A 94 4.06 -3.83 -0.97
N ASN A 95 4.51 -4.40 0.14
CA ASN A 95 5.06 -5.77 0.15
C ASN A 95 4.05 -6.83 -0.27
N ARG A 96 2.75 -6.65 0.07
CA ARG A 96 1.68 -7.56 -0.38
C ARG A 96 1.47 -7.50 -1.89
N LEU A 97 1.57 -6.31 -2.48
CA LEU A 97 1.48 -6.13 -3.91
C LEU A 97 2.65 -6.81 -4.62
N ASP A 98 3.87 -6.58 -4.13
CA ASP A 98 5.09 -7.17 -4.71
C ASP A 98 5.07 -8.71 -4.69
N ASN A 99 4.67 -9.30 -3.56
CA ASN A 99 4.56 -10.76 -3.47
C ASN A 99 3.48 -11.32 -4.41
N SER A 100 2.36 -10.60 -4.57
CA SER A 100 1.30 -11.01 -5.49
C SER A 100 1.76 -10.97 -6.95
N PHE A 101 2.49 -9.93 -7.35
CA PHE A 101 3.08 -9.84 -8.68
C PHE A 101 4.09 -10.96 -8.92
N GLY A 102 4.92 -11.30 -7.92
CA GLY A 102 5.87 -12.41 -8.00
C GLY A 102 5.18 -13.76 -8.27
N ILE A 103 4.11 -14.07 -7.53
CA ILE A 103 3.35 -15.32 -7.69
C ILE A 103 2.68 -15.39 -9.08
N ILE A 104 2.07 -14.30 -9.55
CA ILE A 104 1.43 -14.24 -10.86
C ILE A 104 2.47 -14.44 -11.98
N ALA A 105 3.64 -13.80 -11.88
CA ALA A 105 4.70 -13.94 -12.86
C ALA A 105 5.20 -15.40 -12.96
N ILE A 106 5.44 -16.05 -11.82
CA ILE A 106 5.82 -17.47 -11.78
C ILE A 106 4.70 -18.35 -12.36
N GLY A 107 3.44 -18.07 -12.02
CA GLY A 107 2.28 -18.78 -12.56
C GLY A 107 2.18 -18.68 -14.08
N CYS A 108 2.42 -17.51 -14.67
CA CYS A 108 2.44 -17.30 -16.11
C CYS A 108 3.57 -18.11 -16.80
N ILE A 109 4.75 -18.18 -16.19
CA ILE A 109 5.88 -18.97 -16.70
C ILE A 109 5.52 -20.46 -16.69
N ILE A 110 4.98 -20.96 -15.57
CA ILE A 110 4.57 -22.37 -15.45
C ILE A 110 3.46 -22.70 -16.46
N MET A 111 2.47 -21.81 -16.62
CA MET A 111 1.41 -21.97 -17.60
C MET A 111 1.96 -22.00 -19.04
N GLY A 112 2.94 -21.15 -19.35
CA GLY A 112 3.63 -21.16 -20.64
C GLY A 112 4.34 -22.49 -20.92
N ILE A 113 5.07 -23.01 -19.93
CA ILE A 113 5.74 -24.32 -20.05
C ILE A 113 4.70 -25.43 -20.22
N PHE A 114 3.62 -25.41 -19.44
CA PHE A 114 2.58 -26.43 -19.50
C PHE A 114 1.90 -26.46 -20.89
N THR A 115 1.53 -25.30 -21.42
CA THR A 115 0.94 -25.21 -22.77
C THR A 115 1.92 -25.72 -23.84
N ALA A 116 3.19 -25.33 -23.80
CA ALA A 116 4.20 -25.81 -24.74
C ALA A 116 4.37 -27.34 -24.72
N LEU A 117 4.41 -27.96 -23.52
CA LEU A 117 4.49 -29.41 -23.37
C LEU A 117 3.22 -30.12 -23.86
N PHE A 118 2.04 -29.56 -23.59
CA PHE A 118 0.76 -30.11 -24.06
C PHE A 118 0.67 -30.10 -25.58
N PHE A 119 0.98 -28.97 -26.22
CA PHE A 119 0.98 -28.83 -27.68
C PHE A 119 2.01 -29.76 -28.34
N THR A 120 3.21 -29.87 -27.77
CA THR A 120 4.26 -30.80 -28.25
C THR A 120 3.74 -32.23 -28.24
N ASN A 121 3.12 -32.66 -27.15
CA ASN A 121 2.58 -34.01 -27.00
C ASN A 121 1.34 -34.28 -27.89
N SER A 122 0.53 -33.27 -28.18
CA SER A 122 -0.69 -33.43 -28.98
C SER A 122 -0.41 -33.46 -30.48
N ILE A 123 0.57 -32.68 -30.96
CA ILE A 123 0.82 -32.46 -32.39
C ILE A 123 2.03 -33.24 -32.92
N LEU A 124 3.13 -33.37 -32.15
CA LEU A 124 4.35 -34.02 -32.66
C LEU A 124 4.36 -35.55 -32.48
N LYS A 125 3.68 -36.09 -31.46
CA LYS A 125 3.60 -37.54 -31.23
C LYS A 125 2.89 -38.35 -32.34
N PRO A 126 1.86 -37.85 -33.04
CA PRO A 126 1.19 -38.60 -34.10
C PRO A 126 2.00 -38.72 -35.41
N ILE A 127 2.97 -37.84 -35.64
CA ILE A 127 3.71 -37.74 -36.90
C ILE A 127 4.52 -39.01 -37.24
N PRO A 128 5.34 -39.59 -36.34
CA PRO A 128 6.10 -40.80 -36.67
C PRO A 128 5.22 -42.01 -36.95
N HIS A 129 3.98 -42.04 -36.44
CA HIS A 129 3.04 -43.13 -36.72
C HIS A 129 2.51 -43.10 -38.15
N LEU A 130 2.25 -41.91 -38.70
CA LEU A 130 1.74 -41.73 -40.07
C LEU A 130 2.80 -42.00 -41.15
N LEU A 131 4.07 -41.68 -40.87
CA LEU A 131 5.19 -41.97 -41.78
C LEU A 131 5.47 -43.47 -41.93
N SER A 132 5.15 -44.28 -40.92
CA SER A 132 5.33 -45.73 -40.97
C SER A 132 4.33 -46.45 -41.89
N HIS A 133 3.20 -45.82 -42.22
CA HIS A 133 2.16 -46.40 -43.09
C HIS A 133 2.36 -46.05 -44.58
N SER A 134 2.96 -44.89 -44.90
CA SER A 134 3.17 -44.47 -46.30
C SER A 134 4.41 -45.11 -46.97
N ILE A 135 5.34 -45.67 -46.20
CA ILE A 135 6.57 -46.31 -46.74
C ILE A 135 6.36 -47.81 -47.09
N LYS A 136 5.18 -48.39 -46.79
CA LYS A 136 4.87 -49.81 -47.03
C LYS A 136 4.05 -50.11 -48.30
N LEU A 137 3.94 -49.21 -49.27
CA LEU A 137 3.34 -49.57 -50.56
C LEU A 137 4.40 -50.23 -51.46
N PRO A 138 4.36 -51.56 -51.70
CA PRO A 138 5.15 -52.15 -52.77
C PRO A 138 4.72 -51.49 -54.08
N ARG A 139 5.69 -50.97 -54.84
CA ARG A 139 5.46 -50.63 -56.25
C ARG A 139 5.03 -51.92 -56.95
N ALA A 140 3.74 -52.04 -57.22
CA ALA A 140 3.21 -53.05 -58.12
C ALA A 140 3.42 -52.55 -59.54
N ILE A 141 4.58 -52.87 -60.13
CA ILE A 141 4.77 -53.12 -61.57
C ILE A 141 5.87 -54.18 -61.69
#